data_AF-A0A8T4TQS1-F1
#
_entry.id   AF-A0A8T4TQS1-F1
#
_cell.length_a   1.000
_cell.length_b   1.000
_cell.length_c   1.000
_cell.angle_alpha   90.00
_cell.angle_beta   90.00
_cell.angle_gamma   90.00
#
_symmetry.space_group_name_H-M   'P 1'
#
loop_
_entity.id
_entity.type
_entity.pdbx_description
1 polymer ?
#
loop_
_entity_poly.entity_id
_entity_poly.type
_entity_poly.pdbx_seq_one_letter_code
_entity_poly.pdbx_strand_id
1 'polypeptide(L)' 'MKKIYTEIGFGNGSLLSTEIEGEDSEVRVKRFIIPKKITGVYFRFWVFKRVLIISPFGGLTIKKKNRNNLKLLFGIEGIA' A
#
# COMPACT_ATOMS: atom_id res chain seq x y z
N MET A 1 18.44 3.56 5.44
CA MET A 1 17.68 2.28 5.66
C MET A 1 16.58 2.18 4.61
N LYS A 2 16.33 1.01 4.00
CA LYS A 2 15.33 0.89 2.91
C LYS A 2 13.97 0.54 3.48
N LYS A 3 12.94 1.31 3.17
CA LYS A 3 11.55 0.94 3.50
C LYS A 3 10.96 0.11 2.37
N ILE A 4 10.15 -0.87 2.75
CA ILE A 4 9.46 -1.74 1.82
C ILE A 4 7.97 -1.64 2.14
N TYR A 5 7.19 -1.35 1.11
CA TYR A 5 5.74 -1.32 1.17
C TYR A 5 5.22 -2.36 0.17
N THR A 6 4.65 -3.44 0.68
CA THR A 6 4.17 -4.53 -0.15
C THR A 6 2.67 -4.61 -0.07
N GLU A 7 2.03 -4.42 -1.21
CA GLU A 7 0.58 -4.39 -1.39
C GLU A 7 0.12 -5.60 -2.19
N ILE A 8 -0.93 -6.25 -1.71
CA ILE A 8 -1.72 -7.23 -2.44
C ILE A 8 -3.13 -6.68 -2.62
N GLY A 9 -3.69 -6.81 -3.83
CA GLY A 9 -5.08 -6.50 -4.03
C GLY A 9 -5.52 -6.21 -5.45
N PHE A 10 -6.77 -5.78 -5.57
CA PHE A 10 -7.45 -5.60 -6.84
C PHE A 10 -7.55 -4.12 -7.24
N GLY A 11 -7.48 -3.83 -8.54
CA GLY A 11 -7.68 -2.48 -9.09
C GLY A 11 -6.42 -1.60 -9.17
N ASN A 12 -5.23 -2.08 -8.80
CA ASN A 12 -3.96 -1.36 -8.98
C ASN A 12 -3.18 -1.76 -10.25
N GLY A 13 -3.79 -2.58 -11.13
CA GLY A 13 -3.19 -3.08 -12.36
C GLY A 13 -2.32 -4.33 -12.19
N SER A 14 -2.03 -4.74 -10.96
CA SER A 14 -1.36 -6.00 -10.62
C SER A 14 -1.86 -6.47 -9.27
N LEU A 15 -1.99 -7.80 -9.10
CA LEU A 15 -2.49 -8.39 -7.86
C LEU A 15 -1.50 -8.20 -6.71
N LEU A 16 -0.20 -8.08 -7.03
CA LEU A 16 0.90 -7.91 -6.08
C LEU A 16 1.78 -6.76 -6.55
N SER A 17 2.17 -5.88 -5.65
CA SER A 17 3.05 -4.74 -5.90
C SER A 17 3.90 -4.48 -4.67
N THR A 18 5.22 -4.38 -4.82
CA THR A 18 6.12 -3.91 -3.77
C THR A 18 6.79 -2.63 -4.21
N GLU A 19 6.79 -1.64 -3.33
CA GLU A 19 7.52 -0.39 -3.46
C GLU A 19 8.67 -0.40 -2.47
N ILE A 20 9.88 -0.18 -2.97
CA ILE A 20 11.11 -0.14 -2.19
C ILE A 20 11.60 1.30 -2.23
N GLU A 21 11.50 1.99 -1.10
CA GLU A 21 11.94 3.37 -0.89
C GLU A 21 13.36 3.32 -0.31
N GLY A 22 14.34 3.64 -1.16
CA GLY A 22 15.73 3.88 -0.78
C GLY A 22 16.01 5.37 -0.56
N GLU A 23 17.26 5.70 -0.22
CA GLU A 23 17.67 7.09 0.08
C GLU A 23 17.60 8.01 -1.15
N ASP A 24 17.90 7.47 -2.34
CA ASP A 24 17.97 8.21 -3.62
C ASP A 24 17.11 7.58 -4.73
N SER A 25 16.37 6.50 -4.42
CA SER A 25 15.62 5.77 -5.44
C SER A 25 14.36 5.12 -4.88
N GLU A 26 13.27 5.28 -5.61
CA GLU A 26 12.01 4.56 -5.39
C GLU A 26 11.87 3.52 -6.50
N VAL A 27 11.88 2.24 -6.14
CA VAL A 27 11.72 1.14 -7.10
C VAL A 27 10.41 0.42 -6.85
N ARG A 28 9.57 0.36 -7.89
CA ARG A 28 8.31 -0.38 -7.84
C ARG A 28 8.39 -1.68 -8.62
N VAL A 29 8.17 -2.79 -7.92
CA VAL A 29 8.21 -4.15 -8.46
C VAL A 29 6.81 -4.75 -8.42
N LYS A 30 6.33 -5.33 -9.53
CA LYS A 30 5.04 -6.04 -9.59
C LYS A 30 5.12 -7.46 -9.00
N ARG A 31 5.74 -7.59 -7.83
CA ARG A 31 5.90 -8.85 -7.09
C ARG A 31 5.68 -8.60 -5.60
N PHE A 32 5.38 -9.68 -4.88
CA PHE A 32 5.29 -9.66 -3.43
C PHE A 32 6.67 -9.95 -2.84
N ILE A 33 7.24 -8.98 -2.13
CA ILE A 33 8.53 -9.12 -1.44
C ILE A 33 8.26 -8.85 0.03
N ILE A 34 8.54 -9.82 0.90
CA ILE A 34 8.31 -9.63 2.33
C ILE A 34 9.45 -8.78 2.92
N PRO A 35 9.15 -7.68 3.65
CA PRO A 35 10.18 -6.93 4.37
C PRO A 35 10.83 -7.79 5.47
N LYS A 36 12.11 -7.56 5.78
CA LYS A 36 12.79 -8.29 6.87
C LYS A 36 12.15 -8.00 8.23
N LYS A 37 11.70 -6.76 8.44
CA LYS A 37 11.00 -6.35 9.66
C LYS A 37 9.71 -5.65 9.29
N ILE A 38 8.57 -6.25 9.63
CA ILE A 38 7.26 -5.63 9.47
C ILE A 38 7.11 -4.56 10.55
N THR A 39 6.91 -3.31 10.12
CA THR A 39 6.67 -2.17 11.00
C THR A 39 5.20 -1.83 11.11
N GLY A 40 4.39 -2.24 10.13
CA GLY A 40 2.94 -2.02 10.15
C GLY A 40 2.22 -2.72 9.02
N VAL A 41 0.89 -2.65 9.08
CA VAL A 41 0.00 -3.14 8.03
C VAL A 41 -1.09 -2.11 7.79
N TYR A 42 -1.65 -2.08 6.59
CA TYR A 42 -2.76 -1.20 6.28
C TYR A 42 -3.73 -1.85 5.31
N PHE A 43 -5.01 -1.56 5.46
CA PHE A 43 -6.04 -1.88 4.50
C PHE A 43 -6.50 -0.61 3.81
N ARG A 44 -6.48 -0.58 2.48
CA ARG A 44 -6.94 0.54 1.66
C ARG A 44 -8.09 0.09 0.77
N PHE A 45 -9.27 0.63 1.02
CA PHE A 45 -10.47 0.42 0.23
C PHE A 45 -10.78 1.68 -0.56
N TRP A 46 -10.60 1.64 -1.87
CA TRP A 46 -11.13 2.65 -2.77
C TRP A 46 -12.51 2.21 -3.24
N VAL A 47 -13.55 2.94 -2.85
CA VAL A 47 -14.93 2.70 -3.25
C VAL A 47 -15.49 3.98 -3.89
N PHE A 48 -15.69 3.93 -5.21
CA PHE A 48 -16.10 5.07 -6.04
C PHE A 48 -15.20 6.30 -5.83
N LYS A 49 -15.74 7.37 -5.21
CA LYS A 49 -15.03 8.63 -4.93
C LYS A 49 -14.41 8.66 -3.54
N ARG A 50 -14.46 7.58 -2.77
CA ARG A 50 -13.96 7.53 -1.39
C ARG A 50 -12.83 6.52 -1.27
N VAL A 51 -11.80 6.88 -0.52
CA VAL A 51 -10.67 6.03 -0.19
C VAL A 51 -10.63 5.94 1.32
N LEU A 52 -10.88 4.74 1.83
CA LEU A 52 -10.71 4.36 3.23
C LEU A 52 -9.32 3.76 3.38
N ILE A 53 -8.58 4.20 4.37
CA ILE A 53 -7.31 3.59 4.78
C ILE A 53 -7.43 3.29 6.26
N ILE A 54 -7.20 2.04 6.63
CA ILE A 54 -7.21 1.56 8.01
C ILE A 54 -5.80 1.06 8.30
N SER A 55 -5.13 1.62 9.29
CA SER A 55 -3.86 1.09 9.78
C SER A 55 -3.82 1.12 11.31
N PRO A 56 -3.12 0.18 11.96
CA PRO A 56 -2.96 0.19 13.42
C PRO A 56 -2.28 1.47 13.91
N PHE A 57 -1.34 2.01 13.13
CA PHE A 57 -0.56 3.20 13.49
C PHE A 57 -1.24 4.53 13.09
N GLY A 58 -2.03 4.54 12.03
CA GLY A 58 -2.69 5.75 11.49
C GLY A 58 -4.20 5.80 11.71
N GLY A 59 -4.79 4.77 12.34
CA GLY A 59 -6.21 4.67 12.58
C GLY A 59 -7.04 4.60 11.30
N LEU A 60 -8.21 5.23 11.33
CA LEU A 60 -9.15 5.29 10.22
C LEU A 60 -9.02 6.61 9.47
N THR A 61 -8.55 6.56 8.23
CA THR A 61 -8.44 7.73 7.35
C THR A 61 -9.41 7.61 6.19
N ILE A 62 -10.29 8.61 6.02
CA ILE A 62 -11.23 8.70 4.89
C ILE A 62 -10.83 9.88 4.00
N LYS A 63 -10.61 9.64 2.71
CA LYS A 63 -10.30 10.67 1.72
C LYS A 63 -11.29 10.65 0.57
N LYS A 64 -11.71 11.82 0.09
CA LYS A 64 -12.53 11.96 -1.12
C LYS A 64 -11.63 12.20 -2.34
N LYS A 65 -11.93 11.55 -3.46
CA LYS A 65 -11.23 11.67 -4.74
C LYS A 65 -12.24 12.07 -5.82
N ASN A 66 -11.78 12.78 -6.85
CA ASN A 66 -12.68 13.28 -7.91
C ASN A 66 -13.09 12.20 -8.93
N ARG A 67 -12.33 11.11 -9.01
CA ARG A 67 -12.57 9.99 -9.93
C ARG A 67 -13.22 8.80 -9.22
N ASN A 68 -14.06 8.09 -9.96
CA ASN A 68 -14.59 6.80 -9.53
C ASN A 68 -13.54 5.72 -9.77
N ASN A 69 -13.25 4.92 -8.75
CA ASN A 69 -12.44 3.72 -8.88
C ASN A 69 -12.89 2.68 -7.84
N LEU A 70 -12.61 1.41 -8.09
CA LEU A 70 -12.83 0.33 -7.14
C LEU A 70 -11.51 -0.39 -6.94
N LYS A 71 -10.91 -0.23 -5.76
CA LYS A 71 -9.65 -0.91 -5.39
C LYS A 71 -9.76 -1.47 -3.99
N LEU A 72 -9.23 -2.66 -3.80
CA LEU A 72 -9.14 -3.29 -2.49
C LEU A 72 -7.68 -3.69 -2.31
N LEU A 73 -6.97 -3.04 -1.41
CA LEU A 73 -5.54 -3.23 -1.23
C LEU A 73 -5.26 -3.55 0.23
N PHE A 74 -4.49 -4.60 0.47
CA PHE A 74 -3.90 -4.91 1.76
C PHE A 74 -2.39 -4.73 1.63
N GLY A 75 -1.85 -3.81 2.43
CA GLY A 75 -0.45 -3.46 2.44
C GLY A 75 0.23 -3.86 3.74
N ILE A 76 1.49 -4.25 3.63
CA ILE A 76 2.41 -4.37 4.74
C ILE A 76 3.53 -3.35 4.54
N GLU A 77 3.89 -2.65 5.60
CA GLU A 77 5.03 -1.75 5.61
C GLU A 77 6.11 -2.32 6.51
N GLY A 78 7.36 -2.13 6.11
CA GLY A 78 8.49 -2.66 6.84
C GLY A 78 9.81 -2.09 6.38
N ILE A 79 10.86 -2.65 6.96
CA ILE A 79 12.24 -2.27 6.68
C ILE A 79 12.98 -3.48 6.11
N ALA A 80 13.82 -3.25 5.10
CA ALA A 80 14.71 -4.24 4.48
C ALA A 80 16.08 -4.33 5.15
#